data_AF-A0A948BNX2-F1
#
_entry.id   AF-A0A948BNX2-F1
#
_cell.length_a   1.000
_cell.length_b   1.000
_cell.length_c   1.000
_cell.angle_alpha   90.00
_cell.angle_beta   90.00
_cell.angle_gamma   90.00
#
_symmetry.space_group_name_H-M   'P 1'
#
loop_
_entity.id
_entity.type
_entity.pdbx_description
1 polymer ?
#
loop_
_entity_poly.entity_id
_entity_poly.type
_entity_poly.pdbx_seq_one_letter_code
_entity_poly.pdbx_strand_id
1 'polypeptide(L)' 'MMGPIEALELALSKEEEAIRIYGKFILEHSAVKDIFQFLMGEEEKHKKLIETRIAELRSK' A
#
# COMPACT_ATOMS: atom_id res chain seq x y z
N MET A 1 22.59 8.47 -1.43
CA MET A 1 22.16 7.22 -0.77
C MET A 1 20.77 7.51 -0.22
N MET A 2 19.77 6.67 -0.53
CA MET A 2 18.41 6.88 -0.03
C MET A 2 18.37 6.65 1.48
N GLY A 3 17.77 7.58 2.22
CA GLY A 3 17.61 7.50 3.67
C GLY A 3 16.45 6.57 4.08
N PRO A 4 16.39 6.15 5.36
CA PRO A 4 15.34 5.24 5.83
C PRO A 4 13.90 5.77 5.65
N ILE A 5 13.69 7.08 5.87
CA ILE A 5 12.36 7.70 5.70
C ILE A 5 12.00 7.77 4.21
N GLU A 6 12.92 8.18 3.35
CA GLU A 6 12.73 8.23 1.89
C GLU A 6 12.39 6.85 1.31
N ALA A 7 13.04 5.80 1.84
CA ALA A 7 12.74 4.42 1.47
C ALA A 7 11.31 3.99 1.85
N LEU A 8 10.86 4.39 3.03
CA LEU A 8 9.50 4.10 3.50
C LEU A 8 8.45 4.92 2.74
N GLU A 9 8.73 6.18 2.39
CA GLU A 9 7.86 7.00 1.56
C GLU A 9 7.72 6.43 0.15
N LEU A 10 8.81 5.92 -0.43
CA LEU A 10 8.76 5.19 -1.69
C LEU A 10 7.89 3.93 -1.56
N ALA A 11 8.08 3.12 -0.52
CA ALA A 11 7.25 1.94 -0.27
C ALA A 11 5.77 2.31 -0.12
N LEU A 12 5.45 3.34 0.67
CA LEU A 12 4.10 3.85 0.86
C LEU A 12 3.43 4.20 -0.48
N SER A 13 4.16 4.90 -1.36
CA SER A 13 3.65 5.27 -2.69
C SER A 13 3.33 4.05 -3.57
N LYS A 14 4.03 2.92 -3.36
CA LYS A 14 3.78 1.66 -4.08
C LYS A 14 2.56 0.94 -3.54
N GLU A 15 2.32 0.95 -2.23
CA GLU A 15 1.08 0.42 -1.66
C GLU A 15 -0.13 1.20 -2.15
N GLU A 16 -0.06 2.54 -2.18
CA GLU A 16 -1.14 3.37 -2.72
C GLU A 16 -1.41 3.14 -4.20
N GLU A 17 -0.37 2.89 -5.00
CA GLU A 17 -0.49 2.51 -6.40
C GLU A 17 -1.19 1.15 -6.57
N ALA A 18 -0.78 0.15 -5.79
CA ALA A 18 -1.38 -1.17 -5.80
C ALA A 18 -2.86 -1.16 -5.39
N ILE A 19 -3.21 -0.42 -4.33
CA ILE A 19 -4.61 -0.25 -3.88
C ILE A 19 -5.48 0.32 -5.01
N ARG A 20 -5.00 1.36 -5.71
CA ARG A 20 -5.73 1.94 -6.85
C ARG A 20 -5.91 0.94 -7.99
N ILE A 21 -4.85 0.19 -8.33
CA ILE A 21 -4.88 -0.81 -9.41
C ILE A 21 -5.85 -1.94 -9.08
N TYR A 22 -5.77 -2.52 -7.89
CA TYR A 22 -6.69 -3.58 -7.47
C TYR A 22 -8.13 -3.07 -7.36
N GLY A 23 -8.34 -1.85 -6.86
CA GLY A 23 -9.64 -1.18 -6.86
C GLY A 23 -10.26 -1.10 -8.26
N LYS A 24 -9.44 -0.77 -9.28
CA LYS A 24 -9.86 -0.78 -10.68
C LYS A 24 -10.18 -2.20 -11.18
N PHE A 25 -9.31 -3.18 -10.89
CA PHE A 25 -9.50 -4.56 -11.34
C PHE A 25 -10.71 -5.27 -10.73
N ILE A 26 -11.09 -4.92 -9.51
CA ILE A 26 -12.35 -5.37 -8.87
C ILE A 26 -13.57 -5.03 -9.74
N LEU A 27 -13.54 -3.88 -10.43
CA LEU A 27 -14.62 -3.42 -11.30
C LEU A 27 -14.54 -4.02 -12.71
N GLU A 28 -13.32 -4.19 -13.25
CA GLU A 28 -13.09 -4.66 -14.63
C GLU A 28 -13.13 -6.19 -14.78
N HIS A 29 -12.87 -6.94 -13.70
CA HIS A 29 -12.65 -8.38 -13.74
C HIS A 29 -13.47 -9.11 -12.67
N SER A 30 -14.80 -9.12 -12.83
CA SER A 30 -15.74 -9.70 -11.87
C SER A 30 -15.48 -11.17 -11.53
N ALA A 31 -14.97 -11.97 -12.47
CA ALA A 31 -14.66 -13.39 -12.27
C ALA A 31 -13.54 -13.66 -11.25
N VAL A 32 -12.68 -12.67 -11.00
CA VAL A 32 -11.54 -12.75 -10.07
C VAL A 32 -11.60 -11.64 -9.02
N LYS A 33 -12.81 -11.12 -8.76
CA LYS A 33 -13.06 -10.02 -7.83
C LYS A 33 -12.52 -10.31 -6.43
N ASP A 34 -12.79 -11.51 -5.91
CA ASP A 34 -12.45 -11.87 -4.53
C ASP A 34 -10.94 -11.84 -4.27
N ILE A 35 -10.13 -12.26 -5.25
CA ILE A 35 -8.68 -12.20 -5.11
C ILE A 35 -8.16 -10.76 -5.17
N PHE A 36 -8.72 -9.91 -6.02
CA PHE A 36 -8.34 -8.49 -6.03
C PHE A 36 -8.81 -7.74 -4.77
N GLN A 37 -9.96 -8.09 -4.21
CA GLN A 37 -10.39 -7.57 -2.91
C GLN A 37 -9.46 -8.01 -1.77
N PHE A 38 -9.04 -9.27 -1.77
CA PHE A 38 -8.06 -9.76 -0.82
C PHE A 38 -6.73 -9.01 -0.93
N LEU A 39 -6.16 -8.90 -2.14
CA LEU A 39 -4.89 -8.21 -2.37
C LEU A 39 -4.97 -6.73 -1.97
N MET A 40 -6.01 -6.03 -2.39
CA MET A 40 -6.25 -4.63 -1.98
C MET A 40 -6.30 -4.49 -0.44
N GLY A 41 -6.91 -5.45 0.25
CA GLY A 41 -6.95 -5.48 1.71
C GLY A 41 -5.60 -5.71 2.39
N GLU A 42 -4.70 -6.50 1.78
CA GLU A 42 -3.33 -6.67 2.28
C GLU A 42 -2.52 -5.37 2.11
N GLU A 43 -2.64 -4.69 0.98
CA GLU A 43 -1.90 -3.44 0.75
C GLU A 43 -2.36 -2.31 1.69
N GLU A 44 -3.65 -2.25 2.04
CA GLU A 44 -4.14 -1.32 3.08
C GLU A 44 -3.51 -1.59 4.46
N LYS A 45 -3.24 -2.86 4.80
CA LYS A 45 -2.51 -3.22 6.03
C LYS A 45 -1.05 -2.79 5.95
N HIS A 46 -0.39 -3.05 4.82
CA HIS A 46 1.00 -2.65 4.60
C HIS A 46 1.16 -1.13 4.68
N LYS A 47 0.30 -0.38 3.98
CA LYS A 47 0.22 1.08 4.02
C LYS A 47 0.19 1.60 5.46
N LYS A 48 -0.75 1.09 6.28
CA LYS A 48 -0.91 1.50 7.69
C LYS A 48 0.34 1.22 8.54
N LEU A 49 1.01 0.07 8.33
CA LEU A 49 2.25 -0.26 9.03
C LEU A 49 3.39 0.70 8.65
N ILE A 50 3.51 1.04 7.36
CA ILE A 50 4.52 1.98 6.86
C ILE A 50 4.27 3.39 7.41
N GLU A 51 3.03 3.88 7.35
CA GLU A 51 2.64 5.18 7.92
C GLU A 51 2.99 5.27 9.42
N THR A 52 2.68 4.21 10.17
CA THR A 52 3.02 4.12 11.60
C THR A 52 4.54 4.21 11.80
N ARG A 53 5.32 3.49 10.99
CA ARG A 53 6.78 3.48 11.08
C ARG A 53 7.40 4.84 10.73
N ILE A 54 6.86 5.53 9.71
CA ILE A 54 7.28 6.89 9.34
C ILE A 54 7.01 7.86 10.51
N ALA A 55 5.83 7.78 11.13
CA ALA A 55 5.48 8.62 12.27
C ALA A 55 6.44 8.42 13.45
N GLU A 56 6.73 7.16 13.80
CA GLU A 56 7.70 6.83 14.86
C GLU A 56 9.10 7.39 14.57
N LEU A 57 9.57 7.31 13.33
CA LEU A 57 10.88 7.82 12.93
C LEU A 57 10.96 9.35 12.97
N ARG A 58 9.87 10.04 12.63
CA ARG A 58 9.80 11.51 12.68
C ARG A 58 9.61 12.07 14.10
N SER A 59 9.10 11.24 15.03
CA SER A 59 8.94 11.60 16.44
C SER A 59 10.22 11.42 17.27
N LYS A 60 11.29 10.88 16.69
CA LYS A 60 12.62 10.73 17.30
C LYS A 60 13.54 11.85 16.84
#